data_AF-A0A7Y4XIG8-F1
#
_entry.id   AF-A0A7Y4XIG8-F1
#
_cell.length_a   1.000
_cell.length_b   1.000
_cell.length_c   1.000
_cell.angle_alpha   90.00
_cell.angle_beta   90.00
_cell.angle_gamma   90.00
#
_symmetry.space_group_name_H-M   'P 1'
#
loop_
_entity.id
_entity.type
_entity.pdbx_description
1 polymer ?
#
loop_
_entity_poly.entity_id
_entity_poly.type
_entity_poly.pdbx_seq_one_letter_code
_entity_poly.pdbx_strand_id
1 'polypeptide(L)'
;MRALAGLISVVVLASSLQGCGGAGAGAGGDPGAKSLPLGQSCQTIRGELNKLDSRGVPSLVEKASNGGKLNPGQKADADNYNRLLGQYLGARCHV
;
A
#
# COMPACT_ATOMS: atom_id res chain seq x y z
N MET A 1 31.65 45.86 -7.19
CA MET A 1 30.53 46.73 -6.78
C MET A 1 29.24 46.15 -7.32
N ARG A 2 28.29 45.82 -6.42
CA ARG A 2 26.82 45.74 -6.63
C ARG A 2 26.33 44.61 -7.55
N ALA A 3 25.35 43.77 -7.21
CA ALA A 3 24.23 43.95 -6.29
C ALA A 3 23.78 42.60 -5.69
N LEU A 4 23.61 42.60 -4.37
CA LEU A 4 22.59 41.81 -3.68
C LEU A 4 21.24 42.54 -3.82
N ALA A 5 20.16 41.74 -3.71
CA ALA A 5 18.77 42.10 -3.39
C ALA A 5 17.75 41.91 -4.52
N GLY A 6 16.68 41.17 -4.19
CA GLY A 6 15.48 41.05 -5.02
C GLY A 6 14.70 39.76 -4.77
N LEU A 7 14.22 39.53 -3.55
CA LEU A 7 12.81 39.67 -3.15
C LEU A 7 11.97 38.39 -3.36
N ILE A 8 11.74 37.74 -2.23
CA ILE A 8 10.84 36.62 -1.98
C ILE A 8 9.39 37.09 -2.22
N SER A 9 8.66 36.39 -3.09
CA SER A 9 7.20 36.24 -3.00
C SER A 9 6.74 35.12 -3.92
N VAL A 10 6.70 33.89 -3.39
CA VAL A 10 5.88 32.83 -3.96
C VAL A 10 4.66 32.70 -3.06
N VAL A 11 3.58 33.34 -3.49
CA VAL A 11 2.23 33.12 -2.98
C VAL A 11 1.84 31.68 -3.34
N VAL A 12 1.95 30.76 -2.39
CA VAL A 12 1.32 29.45 -2.52
C VAL A 12 -0.13 29.62 -2.11
N LEU A 13 -1.00 29.80 -3.11
CA LEU A 13 -2.43 29.73 -2.92
C LEU A 13 -2.80 28.33 -2.40
N ALA A 14 -3.40 28.33 -1.21
CA ALA A 14 -4.12 27.19 -0.67
C ALA A 14 -5.32 26.89 -1.58
N SER A 15 -5.17 25.90 -2.45
CA SER A 15 -6.28 25.27 -3.15
C SER A 15 -6.60 23.95 -2.45
N SER A 16 -7.47 24.03 -1.46
CA SER A 16 -8.16 22.87 -0.89
C SER A 16 -9.07 22.25 -1.95
N LEU A 17 -8.54 21.28 -2.71
CA LEU A 17 -9.38 20.29 -3.37
C LEU A 17 -9.33 19.02 -2.54
N GLN A 18 -10.36 18.87 -1.71
CA GLN A 18 -10.75 17.62 -1.09
C GLN A 18 -10.80 16.54 -2.19
N GLY A 19 -9.87 15.59 -2.13
CA GLY A 19 -9.79 14.48 -3.07
C GLY A 19 -11.03 13.60 -3.00
N CYS A 20 -11.92 13.79 -3.96
CA CYS A 20 -12.95 12.83 -4.34
C CYS A 20 -12.61 12.38 -5.76
N GLY A 21 -12.12 11.14 -5.90
CA GLY A 21 -11.78 10.54 -7.20
C GLY A 21 -10.40 10.94 -7.74
N GLY A 22 -9.36 10.23 -7.31
CA GLY A 22 -7.98 10.43 -7.78
C GLY A 22 -7.79 9.93 -9.22
N ALA A 23 -7.89 10.83 -10.18
CA ALA A 23 -7.18 10.77 -11.45
C ALA A 23 -6.10 11.87 -11.42
N GLY A 24 -4.82 11.50 -11.40
CA GLY A 24 -3.72 12.45 -11.32
C GLY A 24 -2.41 11.84 -11.79
N ALA A 25 -1.96 12.28 -12.96
CA ALA A 25 -0.72 11.90 -13.60
C ALA A 25 0.49 12.63 -12.98
N GLY A 26 1.60 11.91 -12.80
CA GLY A 26 2.96 12.47 -12.88
C GLY A 26 3.72 12.74 -11.57
N ALA A 27 4.99 12.31 -11.57
CA ALA A 27 6.09 12.62 -10.65
C ALA A 27 6.23 11.81 -9.35
N GLY A 28 6.98 10.70 -9.44
CA GLY A 28 7.95 10.29 -8.41
C GLY A 28 7.41 9.74 -7.08
N GLY A 29 7.28 8.41 -7.00
CA GLY A 29 7.73 7.70 -5.80
C GLY A 29 6.72 7.35 -4.73
N ASP A 30 5.42 7.22 -5.04
CA ASP A 30 4.51 6.40 -4.23
C ASP A 30 3.38 5.90 -5.14
N PRO A 31 3.18 4.57 -5.29
CA PRO A 31 1.97 4.06 -5.95
C PRO A 31 0.80 4.42 -5.02
N GLY A 32 0.20 5.58 -5.27
CA GLY A 32 -0.78 6.21 -4.40
C GLY A 32 -1.85 5.23 -3.89
N ALA A 33 -2.40 5.55 -2.71
CA ALA A 33 -3.25 4.66 -1.93
C ALA A 33 -4.20 3.84 -2.81
N LYS A 34 -3.97 2.52 -2.87
CA LYS A 34 -4.77 1.63 -3.70
C LYS A 34 -6.12 1.46 -3.02
N SER A 35 -7.19 1.87 -3.70
CA SER A 35 -8.55 1.69 -3.19
C SER A 35 -8.78 0.24 -2.81
N LEU A 36 -9.31 0.04 -1.61
CA LEU A 36 -9.71 -1.27 -1.12
C LEU A 36 -10.81 -1.83 -2.03
N PRO A 37 -10.89 -3.16 -2.22
CA PRO A 37 -12.03 -3.78 -2.90
C PRO A 37 -13.35 -3.34 -2.26
N LEU A 38 -14.41 -3.19 -3.06
CA LEU A 38 -15.74 -2.81 -2.57
C LEU A 38 -16.17 -3.74 -1.42
N GLY A 39 -16.45 -3.17 -0.23
CA GLY A 39 -16.85 -3.92 0.96
C GLY A 39 -15.72 -4.41 1.88
N GLN A 40 -14.45 -4.25 1.50
CA GLN A 40 -13.29 -4.53 2.37
C GLN A 40 -12.90 -3.27 3.15
N SER A 41 -12.65 -3.43 4.44
CA SER A 41 -12.07 -2.39 5.30
C SER A 41 -10.68 -2.82 5.79
N CYS A 42 -9.84 -1.87 6.22
CA CYS A 42 -8.55 -2.18 6.83
C CYS A 42 -8.68 -3.16 8.02
N GLN A 43 -9.77 -3.06 8.79
CA GLN A 43 -10.08 -3.95 9.90
C GLN A 43 -10.36 -5.38 9.41
N THR A 44 -11.17 -5.51 8.36
CA THR A 44 -11.50 -6.81 7.75
C THR A 44 -10.25 -7.48 7.19
N ILE A 45 -9.43 -6.77 6.42
CA ILE A 45 -8.18 -7.30 5.86
C ILE A 45 -7.22 -7.72 6.96
N ARG A 46 -7.04 -6.90 8.00
CA ARG A 46 -6.21 -7.26 9.15
C ARG A 46 -6.73 -8.53 9.84
N GLY A 47 -8.04 -8.67 9.98
CA GLY A 47 -8.66 -9.88 10.50
C GLY A 47 -8.38 -11.12 9.63
N GLU A 48 -8.44 -11.00 8.31
CA GLU A 48 -8.09 -12.10 7.40
C GLU A 48 -6.59 -12.42 7.43
N LEU A 49 -5.71 -11.41 7.47
CA LEU A 49 -4.27 -11.61 7.62
C LEU A 49 -3.95 -12.35 8.92
N ASN A 50 -4.56 -11.96 10.05
CA ASN A 50 -4.37 -12.63 11.34
C ASN A 50 -4.84 -14.10 11.32
N LYS A 51 -5.93 -14.41 10.58
CA LYS A 51 -6.40 -15.80 10.41
C LYS A 51 -5.42 -16.65 9.60
N LEU A 52 -4.76 -16.06 8.60
CA LEU A 52 -3.74 -16.75 7.82
C LEU A 52 -2.43 -16.88 8.60
N ASP A 53 -2.08 -15.86 9.38
CA ASP A 53 -0.91 -15.83 10.26
C ASP A 53 -1.01 -16.93 11.33
N SER A 54 -2.15 -17.07 12.00
CA SER A 54 -2.36 -18.12 13.01
C SER A 54 -2.29 -19.55 12.45
N ARG A 55 -2.41 -19.71 11.13
CA ARG A 55 -2.22 -20.99 10.42
C ARG A 55 -0.77 -21.22 9.97
N GLY A 56 0.13 -20.29 10.26
CA GLY A 56 1.53 -20.37 9.88
C GLY A 56 1.81 -20.05 8.40
N VAL A 57 0.88 -19.38 7.71
CA VAL A 57 1.04 -19.04 6.28
C VAL A 57 2.29 -18.17 5.99
N PRO A 58 2.75 -17.25 6.86
CA PRO A 58 3.98 -16.49 6.61
C PRO A 58 5.19 -17.39 6.36
N SER A 59 5.32 -18.50 7.10
CA SER A 59 6.41 -19.46 6.88
C SER A 59 6.34 -20.15 5.50
N LEU A 60 5.13 -20.32 4.95
CA LEU A 60 4.93 -20.85 3.61
C LEU A 60 5.34 -19.84 2.55
N VAL A 61 5.04 -18.56 2.78
CA VAL A 61 5.48 -17.45 1.91
C VAL A 61 7.00 -17.38 1.89
N GLU A 62 7.66 -17.42 3.06
CA GLU A 62 9.12 -17.47 3.14
C GLU A 62 9.71 -18.68 2.41
N LYS A 63 9.13 -19.87 2.65
CA LYS A 63 9.54 -21.09 1.95
C LYS A 63 9.42 -20.96 0.44
N ALA A 64 8.32 -20.41 -0.06
CA ALA A 64 8.13 -20.18 -1.49
C ALA A 64 9.12 -19.16 -2.06
N SER A 65 9.37 -18.05 -1.34
CA SER A 65 10.36 -17.04 -1.72
C SER A 65 11.78 -17.59 -1.77
N ASN A 66 12.10 -18.55 -0.90
CA ASN A 66 13.38 -19.26 -0.88
C ASN A 66 13.47 -20.40 -1.93
N GLY A 67 12.52 -20.49 -2.86
CA GLY A 67 12.50 -21.52 -3.91
C GLY A 67 12.01 -22.89 -3.44
N GLY A 68 11.52 -22.99 -2.21
CA GLY A 68 10.93 -24.19 -1.65
C GLY A 68 9.60 -24.53 -2.33
N LYS A 69 9.36 -25.82 -2.58
CA LYS A 69 8.10 -26.28 -3.15
C LYS A 69 6.98 -26.27 -2.11
N LEU A 70 5.81 -25.76 -2.52
CA LEU A 70 4.56 -25.81 -1.78
C LEU A 70 3.58 -26.75 -2.49
N ASN A 71 2.73 -27.42 -1.72
CA ASN A 71 1.58 -28.09 -2.31
C ASN A 71 0.52 -27.07 -2.77
N PRO A 72 -0.46 -27.45 -3.61
CA PRO A 72 -1.41 -26.49 -4.19
C PRO A 72 -2.21 -25.69 -3.14
N GLY A 73 -2.59 -26.32 -2.03
CA GLY A 73 -3.30 -25.64 -0.94
C GLY A 73 -2.42 -24.60 -0.22
N GLN A 74 -1.19 -24.99 0.13
CA GLN A 74 -0.20 -24.07 0.73
C GLN A 74 0.10 -22.88 -0.20
N LYS A 75 0.19 -23.13 -1.51
CA LYS A 75 0.41 -22.08 -2.49
C LYS A 75 -0.78 -21.12 -2.55
N ALA A 76 -2.00 -21.64 -2.58
CA ALA A 76 -3.20 -20.79 -2.57
C ALA A 76 -3.28 -19.91 -1.31
N ASP A 77 -2.90 -20.47 -0.16
CA ASP A 77 -2.85 -19.74 1.10
C ASP A 77 -1.78 -18.63 1.09
N ALA A 78 -0.57 -18.94 0.63
CA ALA A 78 0.52 -17.98 0.50
C ALA A 78 0.18 -16.86 -0.50
N ASP A 79 -0.42 -17.21 -1.64
CA ASP A 79 -0.84 -16.24 -2.65
C ASP A 79 -1.97 -15.33 -2.11
N ASN A 80 -2.91 -15.88 -1.34
CA ASN A 80 -3.96 -15.10 -0.67
C ASN A 80 -3.37 -14.14 0.39
N TYR A 81 -2.44 -14.63 1.21
CA TYR A 81 -1.75 -13.81 2.21
C TYR A 81 -1.03 -12.62 1.56
N ASN A 82 -0.25 -12.87 0.50
CA ASN A 82 0.46 -11.81 -0.22
C ASN A 82 -0.50 -10.81 -0.87
N ARG A 83 -1.63 -11.27 -1.41
CA ARG A 83 -2.66 -10.39 -1.96
C ARG A 83 -3.26 -9.47 -0.90
N LEU A 84 -3.63 -10.01 0.25
CA LEU A 84 -4.20 -9.24 1.36
C LEU A 84 -3.16 -8.27 1.95
N LEU A 85 -1.92 -8.72 2.10
CA LEU A 85 -0.82 -7.90 2.59
C LEU A 85 -0.56 -6.72 1.65
N GLY A 86 -0.55 -6.96 0.33
CA GLY A 86 -0.42 -5.91 -0.68
C GLY A 86 -1.56 -4.90 -0.64
N GLN A 87 -2.80 -5.33 -0.36
CA GLN A 87 -3.93 -4.42 -0.16
C GLN A 87 -3.80 -3.63 1.14
N TYR A 88 -3.41 -4.28 2.23
CA TYR A 88 -3.23 -3.65 3.53
C TYR A 88 -2.14 -2.58 3.51
N LEU A 89 -1.00 -2.88 2.88
CA LEU A 89 0.11 -1.94 2.72
C LEU A 89 -0.23 -0.84 1.69
N GLY A 90 -0.79 -1.22 0.55
CA GLY A 90 -1.14 -0.31 -0.54
C GLY A 90 -2.27 0.67 -0.18
N ALA A 91 -3.22 0.27 0.66
CA ALA A 91 -4.26 1.16 1.20
C ALA A 91 -3.79 1.95 2.44
N ARG A 92 -2.52 1.82 2.83
CA ARG A 92 -1.93 2.45 4.01
C ARG A 92 -2.67 2.13 5.32
N CYS A 93 -3.22 0.92 5.43
CA CYS A 93 -3.95 0.47 6.63
C CYS A 93 -3.07 0.28 7.89
N HIS A 94 -1.76 0.48 7.76
CA HIS A 94 -0.76 0.33 8.82
C HIS A 94 -0.29 1.66 9.42
N VAL A 95 -0.75 2.79 8.87
CA VAL A 95 -0.36 4.14 9.31
C VAL A 95 -1.25 4.66 10.43
#